data_AF-A0A7Y5DY59-F1
#
_entry.id   AF-A0A7Y5DY59-F1
#
_cell.length_a   1.000
_cell.length_b   1.000
_cell.length_c   1.000
_cell.angle_alpha   90.00
_cell.angle_beta   90.00
_cell.angle_gamma   90.00
#
_symmetry.space_group_name_H-M   'P 1'
#
loop_
_entity.id
_entity.type
_entity.pdbx_description
1 polymer ?
#
loop_
_entity_poly.entity_id
_entity_poly.type
_entity_poly.pdbx_seq_one_letter_code
_entity_poly.pdbx_strand_id
1 'polypeptide(L)'
;MDSLASGLPEFVGALFVAPQVREQALAELERTILVRLRPFERAHRGSLMTLLRDALSTAFARRDLDHRSFGGASKASTLLYGAVRAGGDYGRLVVTFETLAPLTNGRGALDGEDSRVLRDLLLAAETCDVTVVLDPEDAHIEVFGPTVALSSLLPAAFGALVASEVPPAMHEAPGGLYPSEPPSFDALPESERLLAPEPAAALPEEVEELDDAAILFEAVMNAQPESVPAEAQAAAYAEAMDEEAELLEEETADLDLDVAAFEEAGVGIEAELADAPIAVAVVAPDHLVVPSAASQVTTFKKAEDWRPLAAALESLTGPQPLSALERMFTAAYVPLGEMLQAGLADVRARNAHQTFGANFAHVYRDASATMGHRHKLPRMVMDAPDLAAKEAKEAGARSLVLLYCDGLRYDLGLRVRDQIEARCADFATLVGESLLWSALPSTTPRQVETIIRGREALASVYEPVSESTALRDRTADVVRRVRMGSRELFKLDLIEARLRAATYEPAVLAAEIADVIARFARRELASRKQRTLLYVFGDHGFSFDRGVAVQGGALPEQVLVPAQAWALDSVH
;
A
#
# COMPACT_ATOMS: atom_id res chain seq x y z
N MET A 1 34.47 10.62 -24.15
CA MET A 1 33.26 10.19 -24.87
C MET A 1 33.39 8.75 -25.35
N ASP A 2 34.51 8.33 -25.94
CA ASP A 2 34.71 6.96 -26.46
C ASP A 2 34.48 5.83 -25.44
N SER A 3 34.81 6.03 -24.15
CA SER A 3 34.58 5.02 -23.10
C SER A 3 33.11 4.83 -22.70
N LEU A 4 32.24 5.80 -23.00
CA LEU A 4 30.81 5.76 -22.63
C LEU A 4 30.00 4.99 -23.69
N ALA A 5 30.31 5.21 -24.98
CA ALA A 5 29.68 4.47 -26.07
C ALA A 5 29.95 2.96 -25.95
N SER A 6 31.17 2.57 -25.58
CA SER A 6 31.52 1.16 -25.38
C SER A 6 30.93 0.52 -24.11
N GLY A 7 30.50 1.31 -23.11
CA GLY A 7 30.03 0.82 -21.81
C GLY A 7 28.51 0.67 -21.69
N LEU A 8 27.75 1.40 -22.51
CA LEU A 8 26.29 1.31 -22.57
C LEU A 8 25.74 -0.11 -22.81
N PRO A 9 26.36 -0.95 -23.66
CA PRO A 9 25.90 -2.33 -23.89
C PRO A 9 25.93 -3.22 -22.65
N GLU A 10 26.79 -2.92 -21.66
CA GLU A 10 26.97 -3.76 -20.46
C GLU A 10 26.28 -3.17 -19.21
N PHE A 11 25.89 -1.90 -19.25
CA PHE A 11 25.31 -1.20 -18.10
C PHE A 11 23.84 -1.54 -17.81
N VAL A 12 23.55 -2.04 -16.60
CA VAL A 12 22.19 -2.23 -16.06
C VAL A 12 21.91 -1.11 -15.04
N GLY A 13 20.73 -0.50 -15.09
CA GLY A 13 20.34 0.61 -14.22
C GLY A 13 19.95 1.87 -14.99
N ALA A 14 20.04 3.03 -14.35
CA ALA A 14 19.65 4.31 -14.93
C ALA A 14 20.84 5.27 -15.06
N LEU A 15 20.91 6.01 -16.17
CA LEU A 15 21.96 7.00 -16.42
C LEU A 15 21.47 8.20 -17.24
N PHE A 16 22.19 9.32 -17.10
CA PHE A 16 22.00 10.52 -17.92
C PHE A 16 22.98 10.52 -19.10
N VAL A 17 22.47 10.68 -20.33
CA VAL A 17 23.30 10.65 -21.54
C VAL A 17 22.89 11.76 -22.50
N ALA A 18 23.86 12.59 -22.90
CA ALA A 18 23.63 13.65 -23.88
C ALA A 18 23.09 13.07 -25.21
N PRO A 19 22.14 13.73 -25.88
CA PRO A 19 21.47 13.20 -27.07
C PRO A 19 22.42 12.69 -28.17
N GLN A 20 23.55 13.39 -28.41
CA GLN A 20 24.51 12.99 -29.44
C GLN A 20 25.21 11.67 -29.12
N VAL A 21 25.59 11.48 -27.85
CA VAL A 21 26.23 10.24 -27.37
C VAL A 21 25.21 9.10 -27.35
N ARG A 22 23.96 9.41 -26.99
CA ARG A 22 22.85 8.46 -26.98
C ARG A 22 22.61 7.88 -28.36
N GLU A 23 22.45 8.69 -29.41
CA GLU A 23 22.20 8.17 -30.77
C GLU A 23 23.35 7.31 -31.29
N GLN A 24 24.60 7.69 -31.01
CA GLN A 24 25.78 6.92 -31.43
C GLN A 24 25.83 5.55 -30.73
N ALA A 25 25.64 5.52 -29.42
CA ALA A 25 25.68 4.26 -28.66
C ALA A 25 24.50 3.34 -28.98
N LEU A 26 23.31 3.89 -29.25
CA LEU A 26 22.13 3.10 -29.62
C LEU A 26 22.26 2.43 -30.98
N ALA A 27 23.04 3.00 -31.91
CA ALA A 27 23.29 2.42 -33.22
C ALA A 27 24.09 1.09 -33.16
N GLU A 28 24.80 0.85 -32.06
CA GLU A 28 25.68 -0.32 -31.88
C GLU A 28 24.99 -1.51 -31.18
N LEU A 29 23.72 -1.35 -30.74
CA LEU A 29 23.00 -2.35 -29.95
C LEU A 29 22.16 -3.32 -30.81
N GLU A 30 22.79 -4.37 -31.36
CA GLU A 30 22.10 -5.36 -32.20
C GLU A 30 21.14 -6.28 -31.41
N ARG A 31 21.52 -6.69 -30.19
CA ARG A 31 20.82 -7.68 -29.34
C ARG A 31 19.94 -7.10 -28.24
N THR A 32 19.49 -5.87 -28.43
CA THR A 32 18.74 -5.13 -27.41
C THR A 32 17.41 -4.66 -27.98
N ILE A 33 16.36 -4.73 -27.16
CA ILE A 33 15.08 -4.10 -27.49
C ILE A 33 15.18 -2.63 -27.11
N LEU A 34 15.27 -1.76 -28.12
CA LEU A 34 15.30 -0.32 -27.92
C LEU A 34 13.87 0.23 -27.87
N VAL A 35 13.49 0.75 -26.72
CA VAL A 35 12.24 1.46 -26.47
C VAL A 35 12.53 2.94 -26.45
N ARG A 36 12.06 3.65 -27.48
CA ARG A 36 12.20 5.11 -27.59
C ARG A 36 10.86 5.77 -27.34
N LEU A 37 10.76 6.52 -26.24
CA LEU A 37 9.60 7.38 -26.02
C LEU A 37 9.68 8.56 -26.97
N ARG A 38 8.52 8.95 -27.52
CA ARG A 38 8.44 10.13 -28.40
C ARG A 38 8.69 11.40 -27.59
N PRO A 39 9.11 12.51 -28.22
CA PRO A 39 9.21 13.81 -27.55
C PRO A 39 7.91 14.14 -26.82
N PHE A 40 8.04 14.60 -25.57
CA PHE A 40 6.89 14.90 -24.74
C PHE A 40 6.29 16.26 -25.08
N GLU A 41 4.99 16.37 -24.87
CA GLU A 41 4.23 17.60 -25.00
C GLU A 41 3.52 17.83 -23.66
N ARG A 42 3.13 19.07 -23.37
CA ARG A 42 2.42 19.38 -22.12
C ARG A 42 1.10 18.61 -21.97
N ALA A 43 0.48 18.22 -23.09
CA ALA A 43 -0.74 17.42 -23.11
C ALA A 43 -0.52 15.98 -22.61
N HIS A 44 0.73 15.50 -22.56
CA HIS A 44 1.08 14.15 -22.11
C HIS A 44 1.29 14.03 -20.59
N ARG A 45 1.11 15.12 -19.84
CA ARG A 45 1.27 15.12 -18.39
C ARG A 45 0.29 14.14 -17.72
N GLY A 46 0.80 13.30 -16.84
CA GLY A 46 0.07 12.23 -16.14
C GLY A 46 -0.12 10.98 -16.97
N SER A 47 0.40 10.95 -18.21
CA SER A 47 0.20 9.86 -19.16
C SER A 47 1.50 9.07 -19.44
N LEU A 48 2.54 9.21 -18.61
CA LEU A 48 3.83 8.55 -18.84
C LEU A 48 3.70 7.03 -18.94
N MET A 49 2.83 6.41 -18.14
CA MET A 49 2.58 4.97 -18.19
C MET A 49 2.00 4.53 -19.55
N THR A 50 1.05 5.28 -20.08
CA THR A 50 0.42 5.01 -21.38
C THR A 50 1.45 5.16 -22.50
N LEU A 51 2.24 6.24 -22.48
CA LEU A 51 3.30 6.45 -23.47
C LEU A 51 4.38 5.36 -23.44
N LEU A 52 4.75 4.92 -22.23
CA LEU A 52 5.70 3.81 -22.06
C LEU A 52 5.14 2.51 -22.63
N ARG A 53 3.87 2.19 -22.36
CA ARG A 53 3.19 1.00 -22.89
C ARG A 53 3.15 1.02 -24.42
N ASP A 54 2.77 2.15 -25.01
CA ASP A 54 2.71 2.31 -26.47
C ASP A 54 4.10 2.20 -27.12
N ALA A 55 5.13 2.76 -26.49
CA ALA A 55 6.50 2.66 -26.94
C ALA A 55 7.01 1.21 -26.87
N LEU A 56 6.69 0.47 -25.80
CA LEU A 56 7.00 -0.95 -25.66
C LEU A 56 6.30 -1.79 -26.73
N SER A 57 4.98 -1.63 -26.90
CA SER A 57 4.23 -2.35 -27.93
C SER A 57 4.79 -2.07 -29.32
N THR A 58 5.17 -0.84 -29.62
CA THR A 58 5.81 -0.46 -30.88
C THR A 58 7.19 -1.12 -31.05
N ALA A 59 8.02 -1.14 -30.00
CA ALA A 59 9.35 -1.74 -30.03
C ALA A 59 9.28 -3.27 -30.23
N PHE A 60 8.34 -3.94 -29.57
CA PHE A 60 8.11 -5.38 -29.70
C PHE A 60 7.56 -5.74 -31.07
N ALA A 61 6.59 -4.98 -31.59
CA ALA A 61 6.06 -5.18 -32.94
C ALA A 61 7.15 -5.07 -34.02
N ARG A 62 8.12 -4.15 -33.87
CA ARG A 62 9.25 -4.03 -34.81
C ARG A 62 10.20 -5.24 -34.80
N ARG A 63 10.21 -6.02 -33.72
CA ARG A 63 11.04 -7.23 -33.55
C ARG A 63 10.25 -8.52 -33.76
N ASP A 64 8.98 -8.43 -34.17
CA ASP A 64 8.05 -9.56 -34.31
C ASP A 64 7.89 -10.37 -33.01
N LEU A 65 7.88 -9.67 -31.87
CA LEU A 65 7.71 -10.25 -30.54
C LEU A 65 6.28 -10.07 -30.04
N ASP A 66 5.78 -11.05 -29.26
CA ASP A 66 4.45 -10.96 -28.65
C ASP A 66 4.42 -9.93 -27.51
N HIS A 67 3.63 -8.88 -27.71
CA HIS A 67 3.44 -7.80 -26.74
C HIS A 67 2.20 -8.00 -25.85
N ARG A 68 1.39 -9.04 -26.07
CA ARG A 68 0.16 -9.29 -25.30
C ARG A 68 0.44 -9.72 -23.87
N SER A 69 1.60 -10.31 -23.63
CA SER A 69 2.06 -10.83 -22.34
C SER A 69 2.21 -9.78 -21.24
N PHE A 70 2.35 -8.50 -21.58
CA PHE A 70 2.54 -7.40 -20.61
C PHE A 70 1.51 -6.27 -20.71
N GLY A 71 0.52 -6.38 -21.61
CA GLY A 71 -0.45 -5.30 -21.89
C GLY A 71 -1.36 -4.92 -20.71
N GLY A 72 -1.62 -5.85 -19.78
CA GLY A 72 -2.49 -5.63 -18.62
C GLY A 72 -1.81 -5.02 -17.39
N ALA A 73 -0.51 -4.72 -17.44
CA ALA A 73 0.22 -4.24 -16.27
C ALA A 73 -0.18 -2.81 -15.88
N SER A 74 -0.60 -2.62 -14.63
CA SER A 74 -0.94 -1.33 -14.03
C SER A 74 0.25 -0.60 -13.39
N LYS A 75 1.36 -1.32 -13.14
CA LYS A 75 2.63 -0.78 -12.60
C LYS A 75 3.73 -0.87 -13.65
N ALA A 76 4.62 0.13 -13.68
CA ALA A 76 5.71 0.17 -14.65
C ALA A 76 6.71 -0.98 -14.42
N SER A 77 6.96 -1.36 -13.16
CA SER A 77 7.82 -2.50 -12.84
C SER A 77 7.28 -3.81 -13.42
N THR A 78 6.02 -4.14 -13.16
CA THR A 78 5.35 -5.33 -13.73
C THR A 78 5.36 -5.32 -15.25
N LEU A 79 5.13 -4.15 -15.86
CA LEU A 79 5.19 -3.95 -17.32
C LEU A 79 6.58 -4.30 -17.86
N LEU A 80 7.64 -3.78 -17.23
CA LEU A 80 9.02 -4.05 -17.64
C LEU A 80 9.45 -5.50 -17.38
N TYR A 81 9.08 -6.10 -16.25
CA TYR A 81 9.33 -7.52 -15.98
C TYR A 81 8.70 -8.41 -17.06
N GLY A 82 7.45 -8.14 -17.41
CA GLY A 82 6.76 -8.83 -18.49
C GLY A 82 7.44 -8.63 -19.83
N ALA A 83 7.86 -7.39 -20.14
CA ALA A 83 8.59 -7.08 -21.37
C ALA A 83 9.95 -7.80 -21.44
N VAL A 84 10.79 -7.74 -20.40
CA VAL A 84 12.08 -8.45 -20.37
C VAL A 84 11.88 -9.94 -20.59
N ARG A 85 10.88 -10.55 -19.93
CA ARG A 85 10.56 -11.97 -20.10
C ARG A 85 10.09 -12.28 -21.53
N ALA A 86 9.25 -11.43 -22.11
CA ALA A 86 8.76 -11.58 -23.48
C ALA A 86 9.85 -11.31 -24.53
N GLY A 87 10.90 -10.56 -24.17
CA GLY A 87 12.06 -10.30 -25.02
C GLY A 87 12.89 -11.55 -25.32
N GLY A 88 12.77 -12.61 -24.53
CA GLY A 88 13.43 -13.89 -24.78
C GLY A 88 14.94 -13.74 -24.97
N ASP A 89 15.42 -14.09 -26.17
CA ASP A 89 16.86 -14.04 -26.53
C ASP A 89 17.42 -12.62 -26.67
N TYR A 90 16.56 -11.61 -26.77
CA TYR A 90 16.98 -10.21 -26.70
C TYR A 90 17.27 -9.86 -25.24
N GLY A 91 18.43 -10.28 -24.76
CA GLY A 91 18.80 -10.32 -23.34
C GLY A 91 18.86 -8.99 -22.58
N ARG A 92 18.36 -7.88 -23.16
CA ARG A 92 18.20 -6.59 -22.46
C ARG A 92 17.17 -5.68 -23.12
N LEU A 93 16.51 -4.88 -22.28
CA LEU A 93 15.65 -3.77 -22.67
C LEU A 93 16.35 -2.43 -22.40
N VAL A 94 16.37 -1.51 -23.36
CA VAL A 94 16.88 -0.14 -23.17
C VAL A 94 15.74 0.83 -23.40
N VAL A 95 15.35 1.57 -22.35
CA VAL A 95 14.28 2.57 -22.38
C VAL A 95 14.91 3.95 -22.41
N THR A 96 14.62 4.71 -23.45
CA THR A 96 15.21 6.04 -23.70
C THR A 96 14.13 7.10 -23.63
N PHE A 97 14.39 8.12 -22.81
CA PHE A 97 13.57 9.30 -22.68
C PHE A 97 14.24 10.46 -23.43
N GLU A 98 13.43 11.21 -24.18
CA GLU A 98 13.77 12.61 -24.48
C GLU A 98 13.57 13.46 -23.23
N THR A 99 13.85 14.77 -23.28
CA THR A 99 13.68 15.64 -22.11
C THR A 99 12.28 15.55 -21.50
N LEU A 100 12.22 15.32 -20.19
CA LEU A 100 11.02 15.27 -19.37
C LEU A 100 10.47 16.66 -19.02
N ALA A 101 11.20 17.74 -19.33
CA ALA A 101 10.80 19.11 -19.03
C ALA A 101 9.34 19.46 -19.43
N PRO A 102 8.79 19.02 -20.58
CA PRO A 102 7.39 19.29 -20.96
C PRO A 102 6.34 18.66 -20.03
N LEU A 103 6.70 17.60 -19.30
CA LEU A 103 5.81 16.93 -18.34
C LEU A 103 5.82 17.61 -16.95
N THR A 104 6.77 18.51 -16.72
CA THR A 104 6.88 19.22 -15.44
C THR A 104 5.78 20.28 -15.28
N ASN A 105 5.43 20.54 -14.03
CA ASN A 105 4.52 21.61 -13.63
C ASN A 105 5.26 22.96 -13.55
N GLY A 106 4.54 24.03 -13.20
CA GLY A 106 5.13 25.37 -13.09
C GLY A 106 6.25 25.52 -12.04
N ARG A 107 6.48 24.51 -11.20
CA ARG A 107 7.59 24.44 -10.23
C ARG A 107 8.78 23.60 -10.73
N GLY A 108 8.72 23.06 -11.95
CA GLY A 108 9.76 22.15 -12.46
C GLY A 108 9.69 20.73 -11.88
N ALA A 109 8.56 20.34 -11.25
CA ALA A 109 8.34 18.99 -10.76
C ALA A 109 7.45 18.19 -11.72
N LEU A 110 7.74 16.90 -11.94
CA LEU A 110 6.79 15.97 -12.57
C LEU A 110 5.50 15.91 -11.74
N ASP A 111 4.37 15.47 -12.29
CA ASP A 111 3.18 15.23 -11.47
C ASP A 111 3.26 13.92 -10.66
N GLY A 112 2.28 13.67 -9.80
CA GLY A 112 2.29 12.51 -8.92
C GLY A 112 2.26 11.16 -9.65
N GLU A 113 1.57 11.09 -10.80
CA GLU A 113 1.43 9.86 -11.56
C GLU A 113 2.69 9.54 -12.37
N ASP A 114 3.20 10.52 -13.12
CA ASP A 114 4.44 10.43 -13.88
C ASP A 114 5.63 10.20 -12.95
N SER A 115 5.63 10.85 -11.78
CA SER A 115 6.65 10.63 -10.74
C SER A 115 6.66 9.19 -10.23
N ARG A 116 5.49 8.62 -9.97
CA ARG A 116 5.35 7.23 -9.54
C ARG A 116 5.85 6.27 -10.62
N VAL A 117 5.42 6.48 -11.87
CA VAL A 117 5.84 5.66 -13.02
C VAL A 117 7.36 5.70 -13.20
N LEU A 118 7.96 6.89 -13.14
CA LEU A 118 9.40 7.04 -13.27
C LEU A 118 10.16 6.35 -12.12
N ARG A 119 9.69 6.48 -10.87
CA ARG A 119 10.28 5.78 -9.72
C ARG A 119 10.19 4.25 -9.86
N ASP A 120 9.02 3.74 -10.25
CA ASP A 120 8.82 2.31 -10.49
C ASP A 120 9.75 1.78 -11.60
N LEU A 121 9.95 2.59 -12.65
CA LEU A 121 10.85 2.29 -13.76
C LEU A 121 12.32 2.25 -13.31
N LEU A 122 12.76 3.24 -12.53
CA LEU A 122 14.11 3.29 -11.98
C LEU A 122 14.40 2.13 -11.04
N LEU A 123 13.43 1.77 -10.18
CA LEU A 123 13.54 0.60 -9.30
C LEU A 123 13.62 -0.70 -10.11
N ALA A 124 12.80 -0.84 -11.15
CA ALA A 124 12.86 -2.00 -12.04
C ALA A 124 14.20 -2.08 -12.78
N ALA A 125 14.83 -0.95 -13.13
CA ALA A 125 16.16 -0.93 -13.72
C ALA A 125 17.27 -1.42 -12.76
N GLU A 126 17.05 -1.37 -11.44
CA GLU A 126 17.99 -1.95 -10.46
C GLU A 126 17.86 -3.48 -10.35
N THR A 127 16.67 -4.02 -10.65
CA THR A 127 16.34 -5.43 -10.36
C THR A 127 16.14 -6.29 -11.60
N CYS A 128 16.09 -5.68 -12.80
CA CYS A 128 15.90 -6.32 -14.09
C CYS A 128 17.03 -5.98 -15.05
N ASP A 129 17.16 -6.75 -16.13
CA ASP A 129 17.99 -6.41 -17.29
C ASP A 129 17.36 -5.27 -18.13
N VAL A 130 17.17 -4.11 -17.49
CA VAL A 130 16.64 -2.88 -18.08
C VAL A 130 17.64 -1.76 -17.86
N THR A 131 17.93 -1.02 -18.93
CA THR A 131 18.68 0.23 -18.86
C THR A 131 17.75 1.40 -19.13
N VAL A 132 17.72 2.38 -18.23
CA VAL A 132 16.97 3.63 -18.40
C VAL A 132 17.93 4.76 -18.75
N VAL A 133 17.72 5.41 -19.88
CA VAL A 133 18.53 6.52 -20.36
C VAL A 133 17.71 7.80 -20.33
N LEU A 134 18.15 8.75 -19.53
CA LEU A 134 17.52 10.06 -19.31
C LEU A 134 18.35 11.19 -19.95
N ASP A 135 17.71 12.31 -20.23
CA ASP A 135 18.41 13.50 -20.70
C ASP A 135 19.13 14.19 -19.53
N PRO A 136 20.42 14.57 -19.65
CA PRO A 136 21.14 15.29 -18.59
C PRO A 136 20.45 16.57 -18.12
N GLU A 137 19.68 17.23 -19.00
CA GLU A 137 18.89 18.40 -18.62
C GLU A 137 17.84 18.04 -17.56
N ASP A 138 17.38 16.80 -17.48
CA ASP A 138 16.35 16.39 -16.53
C ASP A 138 16.88 16.12 -15.12
N ALA A 139 18.20 16.20 -14.89
CA ALA A 139 18.83 15.84 -13.62
C ALA A 139 18.34 16.66 -12.40
N HIS A 140 17.82 17.86 -12.66
CA HIS A 140 17.31 18.79 -11.66
C HIS A 140 15.78 18.74 -11.50
N ILE A 141 15.07 17.97 -12.33
CA ILE A 141 13.61 17.84 -12.23
C ILE A 141 13.26 17.19 -10.89
N GLU A 142 12.27 17.77 -10.21
CA GLU A 142 11.75 17.24 -8.95
C GLU A 142 10.71 16.13 -9.21
N VAL A 143 10.73 15.09 -8.39
CA VAL A 143 9.83 13.93 -8.52
C VAL A 143 9.00 13.78 -7.24
N PHE A 144 7.67 13.74 -7.34
CA PHE A 144 6.78 13.60 -6.17
C PHE A 144 6.98 12.27 -5.43
N GLY A 145 6.90 12.34 -4.09
CA GLY A 145 7.38 11.39 -3.06
C GLY A 145 7.80 12.23 -1.84
N PRO A 146 8.76 11.83 -0.98
CA PRO A 146 9.61 12.87 -0.39
C PRO A 146 10.23 13.62 -1.58
N THR A 147 9.91 14.91 -1.73
CA THR A 147 10.33 15.70 -2.89
C THR A 147 11.85 15.70 -2.93
N VAL A 148 12.40 15.04 -3.96
CA VAL A 148 13.84 14.92 -4.16
C VAL A 148 14.16 15.10 -5.63
N ALA A 149 15.34 15.64 -5.92
CA ALA A 149 15.83 15.80 -7.29
C ALA A 149 16.01 14.43 -7.96
N LEU A 150 15.72 14.32 -9.26
CA LEU A 150 15.82 13.07 -10.01
C LEU A 150 17.22 12.43 -9.89
N SER A 151 18.27 13.24 -9.91
CA SER A 151 19.66 12.80 -9.70
C SER A 151 19.91 12.07 -8.37
N SER A 152 19.16 12.38 -7.31
CA SER A 152 19.29 11.72 -6.00
C SER A 152 18.63 10.34 -5.93
N LEU A 153 17.77 10.01 -6.90
CA LEU A 153 17.15 8.70 -7.03
C LEU A 153 18.08 7.71 -7.75
N LEU A 154 19.14 8.20 -8.39
CA LEU A 154 20.18 7.34 -8.97
C LEU A 154 21.17 6.92 -7.88
N PRO A 155 21.51 5.63 -7.76
CA PRO A 155 22.45 5.22 -6.71
C PRO A 155 23.83 5.88 -6.83
N ALA A 156 24.53 6.06 -5.70
CA ALA A 156 25.74 6.88 -5.62
C ALA A 156 26.91 6.42 -6.53
N ALA A 157 26.93 5.14 -6.95
CA ALA A 157 27.92 4.62 -7.89
C ALA A 157 27.76 5.18 -9.32
N PHE A 158 26.65 5.86 -9.61
CA PHE A 158 26.22 6.25 -10.96
C PHE A 158 26.48 7.72 -11.30
N GLY A 159 26.77 8.58 -10.30
CA GLY A 159 27.02 10.01 -10.49
C GLY A 159 28.34 10.37 -11.18
N ALA A 160 29.26 9.41 -11.34
CA ALA A 160 30.58 9.65 -11.93
C ALA A 160 30.60 9.69 -13.47
N LEU A 161 29.51 9.31 -14.15
CA LEU A 161 29.43 9.22 -15.62
C LEU A 161 28.70 10.37 -16.30
N VAL A 162 28.36 11.44 -15.57
CA VAL A 162 27.88 12.71 -16.14
C VAL A 162 29.05 13.39 -16.87
N ALA A 163 29.33 12.94 -18.09
CA ALA A 163 30.36 13.53 -18.94
C ALA A 163 29.77 14.67 -19.77
N SER A 164 29.99 15.90 -19.30
CA SER A 164 30.29 17.12 -20.06
C SER A 164 29.73 18.31 -19.28
N GLU A 165 30.59 19.26 -18.94
CA GLU A 165 30.19 20.55 -18.39
C GLU A 165 29.13 21.19 -19.29
N VAL A 166 27.88 21.21 -18.83
CA VAL A 166 26.86 22.10 -19.38
C VAL A 166 27.09 23.43 -18.67
N PRO A 167 27.54 24.50 -19.36
CA PRO A 167 27.64 25.81 -18.74
C PRO A 167 26.25 26.26 -18.28
N PRO A 168 26.10 26.78 -17.06
CA PRO A 168 24.79 27.17 -16.55
C PRO A 168 24.17 28.23 -17.46
N ALA A 169 23.00 27.94 -18.01
CA ALA A 169 22.20 28.90 -18.73
C ALA A 169 21.79 30.02 -17.77
N MET A 170 22.33 31.22 -17.98
CA MET A 170 21.92 32.43 -17.27
C MET A 170 20.47 32.74 -17.65
N HIS A 171 19.52 32.41 -16.78
CA HIS A 171 18.20 33.01 -16.83
C HIS A 171 18.30 34.45 -16.32
N GLU A 172 18.28 35.40 -17.25
CA GLU A 172 18.05 36.81 -16.94
C GLU A 172 16.66 36.97 -16.32
N ALA A 173 16.62 37.26 -15.02
CA ALA A 173 15.41 37.75 -14.36
C ALA A 173 15.20 39.25 -14.72
N PRO A 174 13.97 39.67 -15.04
CA PRO A 174 13.69 41.07 -15.36
C PRO A 174 13.80 41.93 -14.09
N GLY A 175 14.62 42.98 -14.20
CA GLY A 175 14.98 43.88 -13.11
C GLY A 175 13.80 44.62 -12.49
N GLY A 176 13.72 44.54 -11.16
CA GLY A 176 12.87 45.36 -10.30
C GLY A 176 13.73 46.12 -9.30
N LEU A 177 13.66 47.44 -9.38
CA LEU A 177 14.34 48.44 -8.55
C LEU A 177 14.06 48.26 -7.05
N TYR A 178 15.11 48.13 -6.24
CA TYR A 178 15.12 48.60 -4.84
C TYR A 178 16.51 49.16 -4.47
N PRO A 179 16.58 50.28 -3.72
CA PRO A 179 17.83 50.96 -3.43
C PRO A 179 18.48 50.51 -2.11
N SER A 180 19.81 50.44 -2.17
CA SER A 180 20.85 50.86 -1.19
C SER A 180 20.75 50.51 0.31
N GLU A 181 21.80 49.78 0.73
CA GLU A 181 22.62 49.91 1.94
C GLU A 181 22.00 49.73 3.35
N PRO A 182 22.52 48.78 4.16
CA PRO A 182 22.36 48.83 5.61
C PRO A 182 23.47 49.69 6.26
N PRO A 183 23.17 50.45 7.34
CA PRO A 183 24.17 51.23 8.04
C PRO A 183 25.07 50.36 8.92
N SER A 184 26.36 50.68 8.87
CA SER A 184 27.39 50.26 9.81
C SER A 184 27.14 50.86 11.20
N PHE A 185 27.24 50.04 12.25
CA PHE A 185 27.28 50.48 13.64
C PHE A 185 28.60 50.02 14.27
N ASP A 186 29.55 50.96 14.31
CA ASP A 186 30.69 50.94 15.21
C ASP A 186 30.31 51.55 16.57
N ALA A 187 31.05 51.13 17.59
CA ALA A 187 31.22 51.71 18.93
C ALA A 187 30.23 51.29 20.04
N LEU A 188 30.65 50.28 20.82
CA LEU A 188 30.34 50.17 22.24
C LEU A 188 31.62 50.43 23.04
N PRO A 189 31.60 51.26 24.10
CA PRO A 189 32.78 51.51 24.94
C PRO A 189 32.94 50.46 26.05
N GLU A 190 34.20 50.14 26.32
CA GLU A 190 34.70 49.37 27.46
C GLU A 190 34.59 50.16 28.78
N SER A 191 33.89 49.59 29.76
CA SER A 191 34.05 49.81 31.21
C SER A 191 33.14 48.77 31.88
N GLU A 192 33.54 47.83 32.74
CA GLU A 192 34.61 47.83 33.73
C GLU A 192 35.19 46.42 33.90
N ARG A 193 36.46 46.40 34.25
CA ARG A 193 37.26 45.23 34.61
C ARG A 193 37.19 44.98 36.11
N LEU A 194 37.27 43.70 36.47
CA LEU A 194 37.82 43.10 37.70
C LEU A 194 36.92 43.07 38.95
N LEU A 195 36.60 41.85 39.39
CA LEU A 195 36.98 41.34 40.71
C LEU A 195 37.07 39.80 40.67
N ALA A 196 38.13 39.29 41.29
CA ALA A 196 38.61 37.91 41.29
C ALA A 196 37.79 36.99 42.23
N PRO A 197 37.96 35.65 42.14
CA PRO A 197 37.17 34.66 42.87
C PRO A 197 37.88 34.16 44.15
N GLU A 198 37.11 33.66 45.12
CA GLU A 198 37.38 32.55 46.07
C GLU A 198 36.50 32.67 47.35
N PRO A 199 36.33 31.62 48.20
CA PRO A 199 36.06 30.21 47.91
C PRO A 199 34.94 29.61 48.81
N ALA A 200 34.52 28.39 48.45
CA ALA A 200 33.90 27.30 49.23
C ALA A 200 33.24 27.57 50.61
N ALA A 201 31.94 27.26 50.71
CA ALA A 201 31.31 26.81 51.95
C ALA A 201 30.09 25.89 51.68
N ALA A 202 30.22 24.67 52.22
CA ALA A 202 29.22 23.76 52.81
C ALA A 202 27.81 23.59 52.18
N LEU A 203 27.53 22.32 51.85
CA LEU A 203 26.21 21.71 51.70
C LEU A 203 25.29 21.96 52.91
N PRO A 204 23.96 21.93 52.69
CA PRO A 204 23.10 21.07 53.48
C PRO A 204 22.34 20.06 52.61
N GLU A 205 22.24 18.85 53.15
CA GLU A 205 21.22 17.87 52.80
C GLU A 205 19.83 18.46 53.05
N GLU A 206 18.91 18.33 52.10
CA GLU A 206 17.49 18.12 52.39
C GLU A 206 16.82 17.47 51.18
N VAL A 207 16.25 16.29 51.45
CA VAL A 207 15.43 15.47 50.59
C VAL A 207 13.99 15.77 50.99
N GLU A 208 13.19 16.27 50.06
CA GLU A 208 11.73 16.11 49.91
C GLU A 208 11.19 17.26 49.06
N GLU A 209 10.63 16.94 47.88
CA GLU A 209 9.56 17.65 47.15
C GLU A 209 9.63 17.30 45.65
N LEU A 210 9.03 16.16 45.30
CA LEU A 210 8.65 15.81 43.92
C LEU A 210 7.28 15.11 43.98
N ASP A 211 6.25 15.83 44.38
CA ASP A 211 4.85 15.35 44.31
C ASP A 211 3.89 16.32 43.58
N ASP A 212 4.34 17.53 43.25
CA ASP A 212 3.47 18.54 42.62
C ASP A 212 3.20 18.30 41.12
N ALA A 213 4.09 17.59 40.43
CA ALA A 213 3.92 17.26 39.01
C ALA A 213 2.91 16.12 38.77
N ALA A 214 2.75 15.21 39.74
CA ALA A 214 1.78 14.12 39.66
C ALA A 214 0.34 14.64 39.93
N ILE A 215 0.21 15.57 40.87
CA ILE A 215 -1.08 16.21 41.22
C ILE A 215 -1.61 17.07 40.07
N LEU A 216 -0.73 17.77 39.33
CA LEU A 216 -1.15 18.58 38.18
C LEU A 216 -1.62 17.71 36.99
N PHE A 217 -1.01 16.54 36.79
CA PHE A 217 -1.36 15.62 35.69
C PHE A 217 -2.69 14.90 35.96
N GLU A 218 -2.96 14.53 37.22
CA GLU A 218 -4.23 13.91 37.62
C GLU A 218 -5.40 14.92 37.62
N ALA A 219 -5.13 16.21 37.91
CA ALA A 219 -6.12 17.28 37.80
C ALA A 219 -6.51 17.62 36.35
N VAL A 220 -5.57 17.53 35.39
CA VAL A 220 -5.85 17.74 33.96
C VAL A 220 -6.60 16.56 33.34
N MET A 221 -6.32 15.33 33.77
CA MET A 221 -7.02 14.12 33.28
C MET A 221 -8.44 13.97 33.85
N ASN A 222 -8.74 14.57 35.01
CA ASN A 222 -10.06 14.53 35.64
C ASN A 222 -10.93 15.76 35.34
N ALA A 223 -10.41 16.76 34.61
CA ALA A 223 -11.21 17.89 34.14
C ALA A 223 -12.13 17.42 33.00
N GLN A 224 -13.38 17.11 33.33
CA GLN A 224 -14.40 16.82 32.32
C GLN A 224 -14.65 18.08 31.47
N PRO A 225 -14.54 18.01 30.13
CA PRO A 225 -15.05 19.08 29.29
C PRO A 225 -16.55 19.19 29.53
N GLU A 226 -17.07 20.42 29.67
CA GLU A 226 -18.51 20.66 29.75
C GLU A 226 -19.18 19.91 28.59
N SER A 227 -19.97 18.90 28.93
CA SER A 227 -20.56 17.98 27.98
C SER A 227 -21.59 18.72 27.15
N VAL A 228 -21.29 18.92 25.87
CA VAL A 228 -22.34 19.17 24.88
C VAL A 228 -23.25 17.94 24.91
N PRO A 229 -24.58 18.08 25.10
CA PRO A 229 -25.48 16.94 25.15
C PRO A 229 -25.29 16.07 23.91
N ALA A 230 -25.10 14.76 24.10
CA ALA A 230 -24.86 13.82 23.00
C ALA A 230 -25.93 13.88 21.90
N GLU A 231 -27.16 14.26 22.26
CA GLU A 231 -28.26 14.51 21.32
C GLU A 231 -28.00 15.70 20.40
N ALA A 232 -27.37 16.77 20.89
CA ALA A 232 -27.06 17.95 20.08
C ALA A 232 -25.91 17.69 19.09
N GLN A 233 -24.91 16.90 19.49
CA GLN A 233 -23.85 16.45 18.57
C GLN A 233 -24.36 15.44 17.55
N ALA A 234 -25.24 14.50 17.95
CA ALA A 234 -25.87 13.56 17.03
C ALA A 234 -26.78 14.26 16.02
N ALA A 235 -27.53 15.29 16.43
CA ALA A 235 -28.39 16.08 15.55
C ALA A 235 -27.58 16.90 14.53
N ALA A 236 -26.52 17.59 14.96
CA ALA A 236 -25.66 18.36 14.05
C ALA A 236 -24.92 17.46 13.05
N TYR A 237 -24.56 16.24 13.45
CA TYR A 237 -23.93 15.26 12.56
C TYR A 237 -24.94 14.63 11.58
N ALA A 238 -26.19 14.45 11.99
CA ALA A 238 -27.26 13.96 11.11
C ALA A 238 -27.62 14.99 10.03
N GLU A 239 -27.75 16.26 10.39
CA GLU A 239 -28.07 17.36 9.47
C GLU A 239 -26.98 17.54 8.39
N ALA A 240 -25.70 17.45 8.77
CA ALA A 240 -24.58 17.51 7.82
C ALA A 240 -24.49 16.29 6.88
N MET A 241 -25.05 15.13 7.27
CA MET A 241 -25.05 13.93 6.44
C MET A 241 -26.25 13.88 5.49
N ASP A 242 -27.39 14.46 5.87
CA ASP A 242 -28.56 14.59 5.00
C ASP A 242 -28.29 15.56 3.82
N GLU A 243 -27.57 16.66 4.05
CA GLU A 243 -27.13 17.57 2.96
C GLU A 243 -26.16 16.88 1.96
N GLU A 244 -25.30 15.97 2.44
CA GLU A 244 -24.39 15.20 1.57
C GLU A 244 -25.12 14.09 0.80
N ALA A 245 -26.19 13.52 1.37
CA ALA A 245 -27.01 12.49 0.73
C ALA A 245 -27.87 13.06 -0.41
N GLU A 246 -28.45 14.25 -0.22
CA GLU A 246 -29.28 14.92 -1.24
C GLU A 246 -28.46 15.32 -2.48
N LEU A 247 -27.20 15.71 -2.29
CA LEU A 247 -26.25 16.01 -3.38
C LEU A 247 -25.82 14.77 -4.19
N LEU A 248 -25.90 13.57 -3.62
CA LEU A 248 -25.46 12.32 -4.25
C LEU A 248 -26.62 11.51 -4.87
N GLU A 249 -27.85 11.63 -4.36
CA GLU A 249 -29.03 11.03 -5.01
C GLU A 249 -29.27 11.63 -6.40
N GLU A 250 -29.00 12.92 -6.59
CA GLU A 250 -29.04 13.60 -7.91
C GLU A 250 -28.02 13.01 -8.91
N GLU A 251 -26.94 12.38 -8.44
CA GLU A 251 -25.89 11.76 -9.28
C GLU A 251 -26.18 10.28 -9.61
N THR A 252 -26.95 9.58 -8.77
CA THR A 252 -27.24 8.13 -8.93
C THR A 252 -28.49 7.81 -9.75
N ALA A 253 -29.41 8.77 -9.92
CA ALA A 253 -30.63 8.57 -10.72
C ALA A 253 -30.38 8.26 -12.21
N ASP A 254 -29.15 8.46 -12.69
CA ASP A 254 -28.74 8.23 -14.09
C ASP A 254 -28.19 6.81 -14.38
N LEU A 255 -28.08 5.91 -13.38
CA LEU A 255 -27.32 4.64 -13.54
C LEU A 255 -28.08 3.32 -13.38
N ASP A 256 -29.40 3.32 -13.14
CA ASP A 256 -30.16 2.08 -12.89
C ASP A 256 -30.83 1.48 -14.16
N LEU A 257 -30.06 0.77 -14.98
CA LEU A 257 -30.57 -0.24 -15.92
C LEU A 257 -29.62 -1.46 -15.99
N ASP A 258 -30.20 -2.67 -15.84
CA ASP A 258 -29.65 -4.02 -16.14
C ASP A 258 -28.78 -4.79 -15.12
N VAL A 259 -29.31 -5.10 -13.92
CA VAL A 259 -28.74 -6.12 -13.01
C VAL A 259 -29.58 -7.40 -12.87
N ALA A 260 -30.83 -7.42 -13.35
CA ALA A 260 -31.76 -8.54 -13.12
C ALA A 260 -31.48 -9.84 -13.92
N ALA A 261 -30.47 -9.88 -14.80
CA ALA A 261 -30.27 -10.99 -15.74
C ALA A 261 -29.36 -12.13 -15.24
N PHE A 262 -28.73 -12.03 -14.06
CA PHE A 262 -27.67 -12.98 -13.65
C PHE A 262 -28.09 -14.09 -12.67
N GLU A 263 -29.30 -14.07 -12.10
CA GLU A 263 -29.70 -15.04 -11.05
C GLU A 263 -30.34 -16.36 -11.54
N GLU A 264 -30.67 -16.50 -12.84
CA GLU A 264 -31.46 -17.67 -13.31
C GLU A 264 -30.66 -18.86 -13.89
N ALA A 265 -29.33 -18.84 -13.92
CA ALA A 265 -28.54 -19.93 -14.52
C ALA A 265 -28.10 -21.01 -13.50
N GLY A 266 -29.07 -21.69 -12.88
CA GLY A 266 -28.83 -22.95 -12.16
C GLY A 266 -28.79 -24.13 -13.12
N VAL A 267 -27.60 -24.71 -13.37
CA VAL A 267 -27.44 -25.87 -14.27
C VAL A 267 -26.99 -27.10 -13.48
N GLY A 268 -27.90 -28.09 -13.38
CA GLY A 268 -27.56 -29.51 -13.28
C GLY A 268 -27.10 -30.02 -14.65
N ILE A 269 -26.07 -30.85 -14.68
CA ILE A 269 -25.48 -31.36 -15.94
C ILE A 269 -25.87 -32.81 -16.15
N GLU A 270 -26.64 -33.07 -17.21
CA GLU A 270 -26.42 -34.18 -18.14
C GLU A 270 -26.84 -33.76 -19.57
N ALA A 271 -26.10 -34.31 -20.55
CA ALA A 271 -26.37 -34.41 -22.01
C ALA A 271 -26.02 -33.22 -22.95
N GLU A 272 -24.87 -33.39 -23.62
CA GLU A 272 -24.68 -33.55 -25.09
C GLU A 272 -25.34 -32.60 -26.13
N LEU A 273 -24.46 -32.15 -27.06
CA LEU A 273 -24.64 -31.82 -28.50
C LEU A 273 -24.89 -30.37 -28.99
N ALA A 274 -23.91 -29.92 -29.79
CA ALA A 274 -23.99 -29.35 -31.15
C ALA A 274 -23.83 -27.83 -31.41
N ASP A 275 -22.86 -27.58 -32.31
CA ASP A 275 -22.48 -26.40 -33.12
C ASP A 275 -23.54 -25.33 -33.44
N ALA A 276 -23.18 -24.05 -33.23
CA ALA A 276 -23.24 -22.95 -34.23
C ALA A 276 -22.60 -21.66 -33.66
N PRO A 277 -21.92 -20.82 -34.49
CA PRO A 277 -21.31 -19.57 -34.03
C PRO A 277 -22.30 -18.40 -34.16
N ILE A 278 -22.55 -17.69 -33.07
CA ILE A 278 -23.18 -16.35 -33.11
C ILE A 278 -22.13 -15.32 -32.74
N ALA A 279 -21.71 -14.54 -33.73
CA ALA A 279 -20.94 -13.32 -33.53
C ALA A 279 -21.92 -12.21 -33.11
N VAL A 280 -21.76 -11.67 -31.90
CA VAL A 280 -22.35 -10.39 -31.51
C VAL A 280 -21.21 -9.46 -31.13
N ALA A 281 -21.03 -8.43 -31.95
CA ALA A 281 -20.21 -7.27 -31.62
C ALA A 281 -21.00 -6.43 -30.60
N VAL A 282 -20.45 -6.25 -29.40
CA VAL A 282 -20.95 -5.30 -28.41
C VAL A 282 -19.95 -4.16 -28.32
N VAL A 283 -20.41 -2.97 -28.67
CA VAL A 283 -19.74 -1.69 -28.47
C VAL A 283 -19.81 -1.37 -26.97
N ALA A 284 -18.67 -1.23 -26.30
CA ALA A 284 -18.59 -0.85 -24.90
C ALA A 284 -18.67 0.67 -24.76
N PRO A 285 -19.49 1.22 -23.83
CA PRO A 285 -19.36 2.60 -23.39
C PRO A 285 -18.28 2.72 -22.30
N ASP A 286 -17.52 3.81 -22.37
CA ASP A 286 -16.54 4.23 -21.36
C ASP A 286 -17.23 4.45 -20.01
N HIS A 287 -16.78 3.72 -18.97
CA HIS A 287 -17.13 4.00 -17.58
C HIS A 287 -15.88 4.37 -16.77
N LEU A 288 -16.05 5.44 -16.01
CA LEU A 288 -15.10 6.05 -15.08
C LEU A 288 -14.51 5.00 -14.12
N VAL A 289 -13.22 4.75 -14.24
CA VAL A 289 -12.44 3.91 -13.33
C VAL A 289 -12.17 4.72 -12.05
N VAL A 290 -12.85 4.37 -10.97
CA VAL A 290 -12.46 4.82 -9.62
C VAL A 290 -11.20 4.03 -9.22
N PRO A 291 -10.03 4.66 -8.98
CA PRO A 291 -8.81 3.93 -8.68
C PRO A 291 -8.91 3.22 -7.32
N SER A 292 -8.73 1.90 -7.35
CA SER A 292 -8.60 1.06 -6.17
C SER A 292 -7.38 1.48 -5.34
N ALA A 293 -7.59 1.69 -4.04
CA ALA A 293 -6.54 1.99 -3.07
C ALA A 293 -5.63 0.77 -2.84
N ALA A 294 -4.73 0.49 -3.77
CA ALA A 294 -3.66 -0.47 -3.59
C ALA A 294 -2.64 0.11 -2.58
N SER A 295 -2.48 -0.57 -1.44
CA SER A 295 -1.56 -0.22 -0.36
C SER A 295 -0.13 -0.04 -0.89
N GLN A 296 0.35 1.20 -0.94
CA GLN A 296 1.76 1.51 -1.15
C GLN A 296 2.49 1.33 0.19
N VAL A 297 3.10 0.16 0.39
CA VAL A 297 4.05 -0.03 1.49
C VAL A 297 5.36 0.64 1.08
N THR A 298 5.60 1.84 1.59
CA THR A 298 6.90 2.52 1.43
C THR A 298 7.96 1.77 2.22
N THR A 299 8.93 1.18 1.53
CA THR A 299 10.05 0.46 2.16
C THR A 299 11.07 1.47 2.72
N PHE A 300 11.02 1.75 4.01
CA PHE A 300 12.00 2.62 4.68
C PHE A 300 13.32 1.87 4.88
N LYS A 301 14.37 2.28 4.17
CA LYS A 301 15.68 1.57 4.12
C LYS A 301 16.60 1.88 5.31
N LYS A 302 16.30 2.85 6.19
CA LYS A 302 17.12 3.18 7.37
C LYS A 302 16.31 3.30 8.66
N ALA A 303 16.89 2.84 9.77
CA ALA A 303 16.36 3.01 11.13
C ALA A 303 16.16 4.49 11.54
N GLU A 304 16.74 5.44 10.79
CA GLU A 304 16.68 6.88 11.08
C GLU A 304 15.42 7.58 10.53
N ASP A 305 14.65 6.89 9.67
CA ASP A 305 13.52 7.47 8.91
C ASP A 305 12.16 7.38 9.65
N TRP A 306 12.15 7.11 10.96
CA TRP A 306 10.89 6.95 11.71
C TRP A 306 10.20 8.29 12.04
N ARG A 307 10.93 9.41 12.06
CA ARG A 307 10.41 10.71 12.51
C ARG A 307 9.23 11.22 11.66
N PRO A 308 9.26 11.16 10.31
CA PRO A 308 8.12 11.51 9.49
C PRO A 308 6.89 10.64 9.76
N LEU A 309 7.08 9.35 10.06
CA LEU A 309 5.99 8.43 10.39
C LEU A 309 5.33 8.82 11.71
N ALA A 310 6.13 9.05 12.76
CA ALA A 310 5.63 9.51 14.05
C ALA A 310 4.91 10.86 13.93
N ALA A 311 5.48 11.82 13.20
CA ALA A 311 4.85 13.11 12.97
C ALA A 311 3.52 13.00 12.20
N ALA A 312 3.43 12.10 11.22
CA ALA A 312 2.18 11.83 10.50
C ALA A 312 1.10 11.28 11.43
N LEU A 313 1.45 10.33 12.32
CA LEU A 313 0.51 9.79 13.31
C LEU A 313 0.07 10.85 14.34
N GLU A 314 1.01 11.68 14.81
CA GLU A 314 0.75 12.78 15.75
C GLU A 314 -0.13 13.88 15.14
N SER A 315 -0.07 14.07 13.81
CA SER A 315 -0.86 15.10 13.11
C SER A 315 -2.37 14.81 13.08
N LEU A 316 -2.77 13.56 13.33
CA LEU A 316 -4.17 13.16 13.39
C LEU A 316 -4.77 13.47 14.76
N THR A 317 -5.11 14.74 14.95
CA THR A 317 -5.87 15.19 16.12
C THR A 317 -7.37 15.24 15.81
N GLY A 318 -8.20 14.93 16.80
CA GLY A 318 -9.66 15.08 16.70
C GLY A 318 -10.39 13.92 16.00
N PRO A 319 -11.70 14.08 15.73
CA PRO A 319 -12.52 13.07 15.07
C PRO A 319 -12.07 12.90 13.61
N GLN A 320 -11.71 11.67 13.24
CA GLN A 320 -11.22 11.33 11.91
C GLN A 320 -12.19 10.35 11.23
N PRO A 321 -12.44 10.49 9.91
CA PRO A 321 -13.18 9.48 9.18
C PRO A 321 -12.38 8.17 9.13
N LEU A 322 -13.07 7.01 9.13
CA LEU A 322 -12.43 5.70 9.13
C LEU A 322 -11.47 5.50 7.94
N SER A 323 -11.75 6.11 6.80
CA SER A 323 -10.88 6.08 5.62
C SER A 323 -9.54 6.81 5.82
N ALA A 324 -9.52 7.89 6.61
CA ALA A 324 -8.27 8.57 6.97
C ALA A 324 -7.46 7.71 7.95
N LEU A 325 -8.13 7.06 8.91
CA LEU A 325 -7.50 6.12 9.83
C LEU A 325 -6.90 4.90 9.10
N GLU A 326 -7.62 4.31 8.14
CA GLU A 326 -7.13 3.20 7.30
C GLU A 326 -5.86 3.58 6.52
N ARG A 327 -5.86 4.78 5.93
CA ARG A 327 -4.70 5.31 5.19
C ARG A 327 -3.51 5.52 6.10
N MET A 328 -3.72 6.06 7.30
CA MET A 328 -2.64 6.32 8.25
C MET A 328 -2.14 5.06 8.92
N PHE A 329 -3.03 4.09 9.12
CA PHE A 329 -2.66 2.75 9.55
C PHE A 329 -1.65 2.11 8.59
N THR A 330 -1.97 2.09 7.29
CA THR A 330 -1.11 1.48 6.27
C THR A 330 0.16 2.29 6.00
N ALA A 331 0.06 3.62 5.89
CA ALA A 331 1.18 4.48 5.49
C ALA A 331 2.20 4.76 6.61
N ALA A 332 1.77 4.81 7.88
CA ALA A 332 2.63 5.23 8.98
C ALA A 332 2.62 4.29 10.19
N TYR A 333 1.45 3.78 10.58
CA TYR A 333 1.34 2.95 11.79
C TYR A 333 2.05 1.61 11.64
N VAL A 334 1.75 0.85 10.59
CA VAL A 334 2.36 -0.46 10.34
C VAL A 334 3.88 -0.35 10.19
N PRO A 335 4.44 0.53 9.33
CA PRO A 335 5.89 0.66 9.21
C PRO A 335 6.57 1.10 10.52
N LEU A 336 5.97 2.01 11.28
CA LEU A 336 6.52 2.43 12.58
C LEU A 336 6.50 1.27 13.59
N GLY A 337 5.41 0.49 13.61
CA GLY A 337 5.28 -0.70 14.43
C GLY A 337 6.34 -1.76 14.11
N GLU A 338 6.66 -1.97 12.83
CA GLU A 338 7.74 -2.86 12.41
C GLU A 338 9.12 -2.38 12.87
N MET A 339 9.40 -1.07 12.77
CA MET A 339 10.65 -0.49 13.30
C MET A 339 10.76 -0.66 14.82
N LEU A 340 9.67 -0.46 15.56
CA LEU A 340 9.61 -0.69 17.01
C LEU A 340 9.88 -2.16 17.35
N GLN A 341 9.28 -3.10 16.60
CA GLN A 341 9.55 -4.54 16.76
C GLN A 341 10.99 -4.92 16.40
N ALA A 342 11.60 -4.23 15.44
CA ALA A 342 13.01 -4.41 15.06
C ALA A 342 14.01 -3.81 16.06
N GLY A 343 13.54 -3.22 17.16
CA GLY A 343 14.38 -2.73 18.24
C GLY A 343 14.60 -1.21 18.27
N LEU A 344 13.81 -0.42 17.53
CA LEU A 344 13.82 1.04 17.67
C LEU A 344 13.44 1.44 19.11
N ALA A 345 14.43 1.92 19.87
CA ALA A 345 14.29 2.26 21.29
C ALA A 345 14.02 3.77 21.51
N ASP A 346 13.13 4.38 20.73
CA ASP A 346 12.76 5.79 20.88
C ASP A 346 11.41 5.96 21.59
N VAL A 347 11.37 6.82 22.62
CA VAL A 347 10.18 7.06 23.44
C VAL A 347 9.09 7.78 22.66
N ARG A 348 9.44 8.76 21.82
CA ARG A 348 8.47 9.51 21.02
C ARG A 348 7.84 8.62 19.96
N ALA A 349 8.63 7.81 19.26
CA ALA A 349 8.11 6.82 18.30
C ALA A 349 7.07 5.89 18.95
N ARG A 350 7.39 5.36 20.14
CA ARG A 350 6.49 4.50 20.90
C ARG A 350 5.21 5.24 21.33
N ASN A 351 5.35 6.47 21.82
CA ASN A 351 4.20 7.28 22.23
C ASN A 351 3.28 7.59 21.05
N ALA A 352 3.83 8.02 19.90
CA ALA A 352 3.05 8.29 18.70
C ALA A 352 2.24 7.05 18.25
N HIS A 353 2.88 5.87 18.25
CA HIS A 353 2.22 4.60 17.94
C HIS A 353 1.11 4.27 18.95
N GLN A 354 1.37 4.37 20.26
CA GLN A 354 0.39 4.07 21.29
C GLN A 354 -0.80 5.04 21.28
N THR A 355 -0.54 6.34 21.15
CA THR A 355 -1.57 7.39 21.11
C THR A 355 -2.48 7.21 19.88
N PHE A 356 -1.91 6.95 18.70
CA PHE A 356 -2.72 6.64 17.52
C PHE A 356 -3.58 5.40 17.75
N GLY A 357 -3.00 4.30 18.27
CA GLY A 357 -3.74 3.07 18.53
C GLY A 357 -4.91 3.27 19.49
N ALA A 358 -4.70 4.04 20.56
CA ALA A 358 -5.75 4.38 21.53
C ALA A 358 -6.86 5.25 20.90
N ASN A 359 -6.48 6.28 20.14
CA ASN A 359 -7.43 7.15 19.44
C ASN A 359 -8.26 6.37 18.40
N PHE A 360 -7.58 5.56 17.57
CA PHE A 360 -8.23 4.66 16.62
C PHE A 360 -9.25 3.76 17.31
N ALA A 361 -8.85 3.11 18.41
CA ALA A 361 -9.72 2.17 19.12
C ALA A 361 -10.94 2.84 19.73
N HIS A 362 -10.81 4.10 20.15
CA HIS A 362 -11.94 4.90 20.63
C HIS A 362 -12.89 5.24 19.48
N VAL A 363 -12.39 5.83 18.40
CA VAL A 363 -13.20 6.20 17.22
C VAL A 363 -13.89 4.97 16.63
N TYR A 364 -13.20 3.84 16.55
CA TYR A 364 -13.78 2.62 16.00
C TYR A 364 -14.87 2.03 16.91
N ARG A 365 -14.69 2.05 18.25
CA ARG A 365 -15.74 1.63 19.19
C ARG A 365 -17.01 2.47 19.00
N ASP A 366 -16.86 3.79 18.93
CA ASP A 366 -17.98 4.71 18.78
C ASP A 366 -18.69 4.50 17.43
N ALA A 367 -17.93 4.34 16.35
CA ALA A 367 -18.49 4.03 15.04
C ALA A 367 -19.21 2.68 15.02
N SER A 368 -18.60 1.63 15.59
CA SER A 368 -19.10 0.25 15.57
C SER A 368 -20.50 0.10 16.17
N ALA A 369 -20.81 0.87 17.21
CA ALA A 369 -22.12 0.85 17.87
C ALA A 369 -23.28 1.24 16.93
N THR A 370 -22.98 1.99 15.87
CA THR A 370 -23.97 2.47 14.90
C THR A 370 -23.91 1.74 13.56
N MET A 371 -22.92 0.88 13.32
CA MET A 371 -22.70 0.21 12.03
C MET A 371 -23.88 -0.66 11.58
N GLY A 372 -24.57 -1.32 12.50
CA GLY A 372 -25.77 -2.12 12.15
C GLY A 372 -26.85 -1.33 11.42
N HIS A 373 -26.91 -0.01 11.63
CA HIS A 373 -27.96 0.87 11.11
C HIS A 373 -27.49 1.81 9.99
N ARG A 374 -26.18 1.94 9.75
CA ARG A 374 -25.63 2.87 8.74
C ARG A 374 -25.64 2.28 7.35
N HIS A 375 -26.12 3.00 6.34
CA HIS A 375 -26.11 2.52 4.95
C HIS A 375 -24.69 2.21 4.43
N LYS A 376 -23.70 3.05 4.79
CA LYS A 376 -22.30 2.91 4.35
C LYS A 376 -21.41 2.35 5.46
N LEU A 377 -20.79 1.20 5.18
CA LEU A 377 -19.82 0.53 6.05
C LEU A 377 -18.43 0.62 5.41
N PRO A 378 -17.34 0.62 6.20
CA PRO A 378 -16.03 0.27 5.65
C PRO A 378 -16.08 -1.18 5.13
N ARG A 379 -15.11 -1.58 4.31
CA ARG A 379 -15.03 -2.98 3.82
C ARG A 379 -14.85 -3.91 5.02
N MET A 380 -15.85 -4.70 5.34
CA MET A 380 -15.84 -5.59 6.50
C MET A 380 -15.38 -7.00 6.12
N VAL A 381 -15.01 -7.80 7.11
CA VAL A 381 -14.71 -9.24 6.94
C VAL A 381 -15.90 -10.00 6.34
N MET A 382 -17.13 -9.63 6.70
CA MET A 382 -18.36 -10.20 6.13
C MET A 382 -18.51 -9.97 4.62
N ASP A 383 -17.83 -8.97 4.06
CA ASP A 383 -17.87 -8.63 2.62
C ASP A 383 -16.84 -9.44 1.82
N ALA A 384 -15.94 -10.19 2.48
CA ALA A 384 -14.88 -10.95 1.84
C ALA A 384 -15.38 -11.89 0.71
N PRO A 385 -16.50 -12.64 0.85
CA PRO A 385 -17.00 -13.49 -0.23
C PRO A 385 -17.38 -12.71 -1.49
N ASP A 386 -17.99 -11.54 -1.32
CA ASP A 386 -18.51 -10.74 -2.44
C ASP A 386 -17.36 -10.00 -3.14
N LEU A 387 -16.39 -9.50 -2.35
CA LEU A 387 -15.12 -8.96 -2.86
C LEU A 387 -14.36 -10.03 -3.65
N ALA A 388 -14.25 -11.24 -3.12
CA ALA A 388 -13.58 -12.35 -3.78
C ALA A 388 -14.25 -12.77 -5.09
N ALA A 389 -15.59 -12.72 -5.16
CA ALA A 389 -16.33 -12.99 -6.39
C ALA A 389 -16.07 -11.93 -7.47
N LYS A 390 -16.00 -10.66 -7.07
CA LYS A 390 -15.61 -9.56 -7.96
C LYS A 390 -14.19 -9.75 -8.51
N GLU A 391 -13.22 -9.99 -7.63
CA GLU A 391 -11.82 -10.26 -8.00
C GLU A 391 -11.70 -11.49 -8.90
N ALA A 392 -12.50 -12.55 -8.66
CA ALA A 392 -12.49 -13.75 -9.49
C ALA A 392 -12.98 -13.46 -10.90
N LYS A 393 -14.03 -12.64 -11.05
CA LYS A 393 -14.55 -12.19 -12.33
C LYS A 393 -13.52 -11.36 -13.09
N GLU A 394 -12.89 -10.39 -12.42
CA GLU A 394 -11.85 -9.54 -13.01
C GLU A 394 -10.61 -10.33 -13.43
N ALA A 395 -10.22 -11.33 -12.65
CA ALA A 395 -9.13 -12.24 -12.98
C ALA A 395 -9.52 -13.32 -14.01
N GLY A 396 -10.77 -13.38 -14.48
CA GLY A 396 -11.24 -14.43 -15.39
C GLY A 396 -11.17 -15.84 -14.80
N ALA A 397 -11.21 -15.97 -13.48
CA ALA A 397 -11.24 -17.25 -12.78
C ALA A 397 -12.66 -17.83 -12.84
N ARG A 398 -12.77 -19.11 -13.19
CA ARG A 398 -14.06 -19.83 -13.25
C ARG A 398 -14.41 -20.54 -11.95
N SER A 399 -13.48 -20.51 -11.01
CA SER A 399 -13.57 -21.19 -9.72
C SER A 399 -13.04 -20.26 -8.65
N LEU A 400 -13.71 -20.22 -7.51
CA LEU A 400 -13.34 -19.41 -6.35
C LEU A 400 -13.13 -20.30 -5.14
N VAL A 401 -12.05 -20.07 -4.41
CA VAL A 401 -11.70 -20.73 -3.15
C VAL A 401 -11.49 -19.66 -2.09
N LEU A 402 -12.30 -19.70 -1.05
CA LEU A 402 -12.19 -18.81 0.11
C LEU A 402 -11.39 -19.49 1.21
N LEU A 403 -10.24 -18.92 1.58
CA LEU A 403 -9.41 -19.37 2.69
C LEU A 403 -9.45 -18.35 3.83
N TYR A 404 -10.18 -18.72 4.88
CA TYR A 404 -10.37 -18.00 6.12
C TYR A 404 -9.25 -18.36 7.12
N CYS A 405 -8.51 -17.36 7.59
CA CYS A 405 -7.43 -17.52 8.57
C CYS A 405 -7.82 -16.94 9.93
N ASP A 406 -7.88 -17.78 10.96
CA ASP A 406 -8.24 -17.42 12.32
C ASP A 406 -7.10 -16.65 13.01
N GLY A 407 -7.27 -15.36 13.29
CA GLY A 407 -6.29 -14.51 13.95
C GLY A 407 -5.27 -13.84 13.03
N LEU A 408 -5.51 -13.75 11.71
CA LEU A 408 -4.56 -13.14 10.77
C LEU A 408 -4.55 -11.61 10.85
N ARG A 409 -3.68 -11.08 11.71
CA ARG A 409 -3.35 -9.65 11.81
C ARG A 409 -2.78 -9.11 10.49
N TYR A 410 -3.07 -7.84 10.16
CA TYR A 410 -2.67 -7.20 8.90
C TYR A 410 -1.16 -7.30 8.58
N ASP A 411 -0.28 -6.88 9.48
CA ASP A 411 1.18 -6.93 9.30
C ASP A 411 1.71 -8.37 9.11
N LEU A 412 1.17 -9.33 9.88
CA LEU A 412 1.47 -10.75 9.70
C LEU A 412 1.04 -11.22 8.31
N GLY A 413 -0.13 -10.80 7.83
CA GLY A 413 -0.59 -11.16 6.50
C GLY A 413 0.21 -10.53 5.37
N LEU A 414 0.77 -9.33 5.54
CA LEU A 414 1.75 -8.78 4.58
C LEU A 414 2.98 -9.68 4.47
N ARG A 415 3.49 -10.18 5.60
CA ARG A 415 4.62 -11.13 5.59
C ARG A 415 4.22 -12.46 4.95
N VAL A 416 3.03 -12.95 5.24
CA VAL A 416 2.49 -14.18 4.62
C VAL A 416 2.39 -14.01 3.10
N ARG A 417 1.93 -12.84 2.62
CA ARG A 417 1.89 -12.53 1.18
C ARG A 417 3.26 -12.67 0.55
N ASP A 418 4.26 -11.99 1.10
CA ASP A 418 5.63 -12.00 0.56
C ASP A 418 6.19 -13.42 0.53
N GLN A 419 5.88 -14.23 1.56
CA GLN A 419 6.28 -15.62 1.64
C GLN A 419 5.53 -16.52 0.64
N ILE A 420 4.26 -16.25 0.33
CA ILE A 420 3.49 -16.94 -0.72
C ILE A 420 4.04 -16.58 -2.09
N GLU A 421 4.26 -15.28 -2.36
CA GLU A 421 4.81 -14.80 -3.63
C GLU A 421 6.15 -15.50 -3.93
N ALA A 422 7.06 -15.53 -2.94
CA ALA A 422 8.35 -16.19 -3.08
C ALA A 422 8.25 -17.71 -3.33
N ARG A 423 7.25 -18.40 -2.77
CA ARG A 423 7.11 -19.88 -2.84
C ARG A 423 6.27 -20.37 -4.02
N CYS A 424 5.37 -19.53 -4.49
CA CYS A 424 4.35 -19.88 -5.46
C CYS A 424 4.49 -19.08 -6.76
N ALA A 425 5.60 -18.33 -6.94
CA ALA A 425 5.86 -17.52 -8.13
C ALA A 425 5.74 -18.29 -9.46
N ASP A 426 5.90 -19.62 -9.42
CA ASP A 426 5.71 -20.48 -10.57
C ASP A 426 4.22 -20.60 -10.96
N PHE A 427 3.28 -20.72 -10.04
CA PHE A 427 1.87 -21.06 -10.36
C PHE A 427 0.80 -20.12 -9.76
N ALA A 428 1.17 -19.12 -8.96
CA ALA A 428 0.25 -18.18 -8.35
C ALA A 428 0.69 -16.75 -8.61
N THR A 429 -0.25 -15.90 -9.02
CA THR A 429 -0.04 -14.45 -9.21
C THR A 429 -0.99 -13.69 -8.30
N LEU A 430 -0.46 -12.73 -7.54
CA LEU A 430 -1.28 -11.81 -6.75
C LEU A 430 -1.97 -10.83 -7.72
N VAL A 431 -3.30 -10.85 -7.74
CA VAL A 431 -4.11 -10.00 -8.64
C VAL A 431 -4.85 -8.89 -7.91
N GLY A 432 -5.05 -9.02 -6.60
CA GLY A 432 -5.75 -8.03 -5.79
C GLY A 432 -5.36 -8.10 -4.31
N GLU A 433 -5.43 -6.95 -3.65
CA GLU A 433 -5.23 -6.82 -2.20
C GLU A 433 -6.28 -5.88 -1.63
N SER A 434 -6.72 -6.16 -0.42
CA SER A 434 -7.66 -5.32 0.31
C SER A 434 -7.40 -5.39 1.82
N LEU A 435 -7.77 -4.32 2.50
CA LEU A 435 -7.83 -4.25 3.96
C LEU A 435 -9.30 -4.38 4.38
N LEU A 436 -9.56 -5.27 5.33
CA LEU A 436 -10.88 -5.54 5.87
C LEU A 436 -10.96 -5.16 7.35
N TRP A 437 -12.15 -4.75 7.76
CA TRP A 437 -12.48 -4.39 9.13
C TRP A 437 -13.26 -5.51 9.82
N SER A 438 -12.79 -5.94 11.00
CA SER A 438 -13.45 -6.93 11.84
C SER A 438 -14.52 -6.29 12.70
N ALA A 439 -15.71 -6.90 12.76
CA ALA A 439 -16.78 -6.45 13.65
C ALA A 439 -16.37 -6.55 15.12
N LEU A 440 -16.96 -5.73 15.99
CA LEU A 440 -16.76 -5.85 17.44
C LEU A 440 -17.77 -6.82 18.08
N PRO A 441 -17.36 -7.60 19.10
CA PRO A 441 -15.96 -7.79 19.51
C PRO A 441 -15.16 -8.53 18.43
N SER A 442 -13.88 -8.18 18.27
CA SER A 442 -13.00 -8.73 17.21
C SER A 442 -12.55 -10.18 17.53
N THR A 443 -13.49 -11.11 17.44
CA THR A 443 -13.30 -12.53 17.75
C THR A 443 -13.86 -13.41 16.63
N THR A 444 -13.34 -14.63 16.49
CA THR A 444 -13.78 -15.62 15.50
C THR A 444 -15.30 -15.84 15.54
N PRO A 445 -15.95 -16.07 16.71
CA PRO A 445 -17.39 -16.35 16.72
C PRO A 445 -18.22 -15.18 16.21
N ARG A 446 -17.82 -13.94 16.52
CA ARG A 446 -18.48 -12.74 16.03
C ARG A 446 -18.32 -12.59 14.52
N GLN A 447 -17.13 -12.81 13.98
CA GLN A 447 -16.91 -12.69 12.54
C GLN A 447 -17.69 -13.76 11.77
N VAL A 448 -17.68 -15.01 12.25
CA VAL A 448 -18.50 -16.09 11.68
C VAL A 448 -19.98 -15.73 11.69
N GLU A 449 -20.49 -15.15 12.78
CA GLU A 449 -21.87 -14.67 12.86
C GLU A 449 -22.17 -13.63 11.77
N THR A 450 -21.28 -12.66 11.55
CA THR A 450 -21.44 -11.64 10.51
C THR A 450 -21.32 -12.19 9.09
N ILE A 451 -20.50 -13.22 8.84
CA ILE A 451 -20.46 -13.90 7.53
C ILE A 451 -21.78 -14.63 7.24
N ILE A 452 -22.45 -15.13 8.27
CA ILE A 452 -23.71 -15.89 8.15
C ILE A 452 -24.90 -14.97 7.99
N ARG A 453 -25.03 -13.96 8.85
CA ARG A 453 -26.22 -13.09 8.95
C ARG A 453 -26.01 -11.70 8.33
N GLY A 454 -24.79 -11.38 7.90
CA GLY A 454 -24.44 -10.08 7.35
C GLY A 454 -24.65 -8.96 8.37
N ARG A 455 -25.28 -7.88 7.90
CA ARG A 455 -25.53 -6.65 8.68
C ARG A 455 -26.46 -6.88 9.88
N GLU A 456 -27.33 -7.88 9.81
CA GLU A 456 -28.23 -8.21 10.92
C GLU A 456 -27.45 -8.59 12.18
N ALA A 457 -26.33 -9.32 12.03
CA ALA A 457 -25.45 -9.62 13.15
C ALA A 457 -24.86 -8.34 13.76
N LEU A 458 -24.46 -7.36 12.95
CA LEU A 458 -23.90 -6.09 13.45
C LEU A 458 -24.89 -5.32 14.33
N ALA A 459 -26.18 -5.40 14.02
CA ALA A 459 -27.24 -4.77 14.82
C ALA A 459 -27.63 -5.59 16.06
N SER A 460 -27.36 -6.90 16.09
CA SER A 460 -27.73 -7.76 17.21
C SER A 460 -26.72 -7.68 18.36
N VAL A 461 -27.24 -7.82 19.59
CA VAL A 461 -26.42 -8.01 20.79
C VAL A 461 -25.60 -9.30 20.62
N TYR A 462 -24.28 -9.20 20.75
CA TYR A 462 -23.42 -10.36 20.70
C TYR A 462 -23.51 -11.13 22.03
N GLU A 463 -23.89 -12.40 21.95
CA GLU A 463 -23.83 -13.32 23.07
C GLU A 463 -22.52 -14.13 22.99
N PRO A 464 -21.63 -14.03 24.01
CA PRO A 464 -20.37 -14.77 24.00
C PRO A 464 -20.61 -16.28 23.91
N VAL A 465 -20.25 -16.86 22.77
CA VAL A 465 -20.27 -18.32 22.61
C VAL A 465 -19.01 -18.89 23.26
N SER A 466 -19.18 -19.75 24.26
CA SER A 466 -18.07 -20.52 24.83
C SER A 466 -17.57 -21.51 23.78
N GLU A 467 -16.44 -21.21 23.13
CA GLU A 467 -15.83 -22.14 22.19
C GLU A 467 -15.26 -23.35 22.94
N SER A 468 -15.55 -24.57 22.47
CA SER A 468 -14.88 -25.76 22.99
C SER A 468 -13.42 -25.77 22.53
N THR A 469 -12.52 -25.53 23.48
CA THR A 469 -11.06 -25.47 23.31
C THR A 469 -10.39 -26.81 22.98
N ALA A 470 -11.15 -27.91 22.97
CA ALA A 470 -10.60 -29.26 23.17
C ALA A 470 -10.04 -29.97 21.92
N LEU A 471 -10.15 -29.43 20.71
CA LEU A 471 -9.83 -30.17 19.47
C LEU A 471 -8.81 -29.51 18.53
N ARG A 472 -8.25 -28.35 18.88
CA ARG A 472 -7.53 -27.51 17.90
C ARG A 472 -6.05 -27.87 17.68
N ASP A 473 -5.35 -28.45 18.66
CA ASP A 473 -3.87 -28.46 18.60
C ASP A 473 -3.24 -29.47 17.62
N ARG A 474 -3.89 -30.61 17.36
CA ARG A 474 -3.29 -31.67 16.52
C ARG A 474 -3.52 -31.50 15.02
N THR A 475 -4.39 -30.57 14.63
CA THR A 475 -4.79 -30.36 13.22
C THR A 475 -4.74 -28.89 12.82
N ALA A 476 -4.10 -28.03 13.62
CA ALA A 476 -4.07 -26.58 13.38
C ALA A 476 -3.35 -26.22 12.06
N ASP A 477 -2.41 -27.05 11.62
CA ASP A 477 -1.65 -26.92 10.37
C ASP A 477 -2.37 -27.50 9.14
N VAL A 478 -3.59 -28.04 9.32
CA VAL A 478 -4.40 -28.62 8.25
C VAL A 478 -5.53 -27.66 7.90
N VAL A 479 -5.55 -27.24 6.63
CA VAL A 479 -6.68 -26.50 6.06
C VAL A 479 -7.89 -27.42 5.97
N ARG A 480 -9.00 -27.02 6.60
CA ARG A 480 -10.24 -27.81 6.67
C ARG A 480 -11.42 -27.10 6.03
N ARG A 481 -12.29 -27.84 5.37
CA ARG A 481 -13.55 -27.33 4.81
C ARG A 481 -14.55 -27.09 5.95
N VAL A 482 -15.16 -25.92 5.97
CA VAL A 482 -16.18 -25.50 6.93
C VAL A 482 -17.36 -24.89 6.21
N ARG A 483 -18.55 -25.04 6.79
CA ARG A 483 -19.77 -24.40 6.28
C ARG A 483 -20.16 -23.26 7.20
N MET A 484 -20.25 -22.05 6.66
CA MET A 484 -20.70 -20.85 7.37
C MET A 484 -21.98 -20.37 6.70
N GLY A 485 -23.14 -20.75 7.28
CA GLY A 485 -24.44 -20.43 6.70
C GLY A 485 -24.67 -21.17 5.38
N SER A 486 -24.95 -20.43 4.31
CA SER A 486 -25.07 -20.97 2.95
C SER A 486 -23.72 -21.20 2.27
N ARG A 487 -22.64 -20.59 2.80
CA ARG A 487 -21.32 -20.55 2.18
C ARG A 487 -20.42 -21.67 2.66
N GLU A 488 -19.52 -22.08 1.77
CA GLU A 488 -18.47 -23.03 2.05
C GLU A 488 -17.12 -22.34 1.97
N LEU A 489 -16.31 -22.54 3.00
CA LEU A 489 -15.00 -21.94 3.13
C LEU A 489 -13.98 -22.98 3.57
N PHE A 490 -12.71 -22.66 3.38
CA PHE A 490 -11.61 -23.38 3.99
C PHE A 490 -11.10 -22.57 5.18
N LYS A 491 -10.84 -23.23 6.30
CA LYS A 491 -10.37 -22.60 7.53
C LYS A 491 -8.96 -23.08 7.89
N LEU A 492 -8.12 -22.14 8.31
CA LEU A 492 -6.80 -22.37 8.89
C LEU A 492 -6.78 -21.85 10.34
N ASP A 493 -6.51 -22.73 11.29
CA ASP A 493 -6.48 -22.44 12.75
C ASP A 493 -5.04 -22.29 13.30
N LEU A 494 -4.02 -22.25 12.42
CA LEU A 494 -2.60 -22.31 12.81
C LEU A 494 -2.15 -21.14 13.69
N ILE A 495 -2.58 -19.92 13.38
CA ILE A 495 -2.14 -18.71 14.09
C ILE A 495 -2.63 -18.77 15.53
N GLU A 496 -3.92 -19.00 15.71
CA GLU A 496 -4.54 -19.15 17.02
C GLU A 496 -3.88 -20.26 17.87
N ALA A 497 -3.53 -21.40 17.26
CA ALA A 497 -2.79 -22.45 17.97
C ALA A 497 -1.39 -21.99 18.42
N ARG A 498 -0.69 -21.20 17.61
CA ARG A 498 0.65 -20.65 17.92
C ARG A 498 0.60 -19.55 18.99
N LEU A 499 -0.45 -18.73 18.98
CA LEU A 499 -0.67 -17.71 20.01
C LEU A 499 -0.92 -18.36 21.38
N ARG A 500 -1.72 -19.42 21.45
CA ARG A 500 -1.94 -20.17 22.71
C ARG A 500 -0.72 -20.87 23.24
N ALA A 501 0.13 -21.38 22.34
CA ALA A 501 1.40 -21.97 22.71
C ALA A 501 2.44 -20.94 23.22
N ALA A 502 2.10 -19.63 23.20
CA ALA A 502 3.00 -18.52 23.50
C ALA A 502 4.28 -18.53 22.63
N THR A 503 4.20 -19.13 21.44
CA THR A 503 5.28 -19.18 20.46
C THR A 503 4.96 -18.20 19.33
N TYR A 504 5.24 -16.92 19.55
CA TYR A 504 5.03 -15.90 18.53
C TYR A 504 6.35 -15.30 18.07
N GLU A 505 6.81 -15.75 16.91
CA GLU A 505 7.85 -15.08 16.13
C GLU A 505 7.26 -14.81 14.73
N PRO A 506 6.94 -13.56 14.38
CA PRO A 506 6.12 -13.30 13.21
C PRO A 506 6.75 -13.72 11.88
N ALA A 507 8.09 -13.71 11.77
CA ALA A 507 8.78 -14.18 10.56
C ALA A 507 8.64 -15.71 10.38
N VAL A 508 8.88 -16.48 11.44
CA VAL A 508 8.72 -17.94 11.43
C VAL A 508 7.26 -18.32 11.19
N LEU A 509 6.34 -17.67 11.91
CA LEU A 509 4.91 -17.92 11.76
C LEU A 509 4.41 -17.60 10.34
N ALA A 510 4.85 -16.50 9.74
CA ALA A 510 4.51 -16.16 8.35
C ALA A 510 4.99 -17.23 7.37
N ALA A 511 6.20 -17.74 7.53
CA ALA A 511 6.75 -18.82 6.71
C ALA A 511 5.94 -20.13 6.89
N GLU A 512 5.58 -20.50 8.12
CA GLU A 512 4.76 -21.69 8.39
C GLU A 512 3.37 -21.59 7.75
N ILE A 513 2.71 -20.43 7.88
CA ILE A 513 1.40 -20.17 7.25
C ILE A 513 1.52 -20.27 5.73
N ALA A 514 2.51 -19.59 5.14
CA ALA A 514 2.72 -19.61 3.70
C ALA A 514 3.00 -21.04 3.17
N ASP A 515 3.75 -21.86 3.92
CA ASP A 515 3.97 -23.28 3.56
C ASP A 515 2.66 -24.08 3.55
N VAL A 516 1.77 -23.86 4.54
CA VAL A 516 0.45 -24.51 4.58
C VAL A 516 -0.42 -24.04 3.41
N ILE A 517 -0.44 -22.73 3.13
CA ILE A 517 -1.22 -22.14 2.03
C ILE A 517 -0.69 -22.64 0.69
N ALA A 518 0.62 -22.68 0.46
CA ALA A 518 1.23 -23.15 -0.78
C ALA A 518 0.89 -24.63 -1.03
N ARG A 519 0.97 -25.49 -0.01
CA ARG A 519 0.54 -26.89 -0.11
C ARG A 519 -0.93 -27.03 -0.43
N PHE A 520 -1.78 -26.18 0.15
CA PHE A 520 -3.21 -26.17 -0.12
C PHE A 520 -3.51 -25.69 -1.55
N ALA A 521 -2.92 -24.56 -1.97
CA ALA A 521 -3.07 -23.99 -3.31
C ALA A 521 -2.66 -24.98 -4.41
N ARG A 522 -1.54 -25.70 -4.24
CA ARG A 522 -1.14 -26.76 -5.18
C ARG A 522 -2.15 -27.90 -5.29
N ARG A 523 -2.77 -28.30 -4.18
CA ARG A 523 -3.83 -29.33 -4.21
C ARG A 523 -5.08 -28.84 -4.94
N GLU A 524 -5.47 -27.58 -4.70
CA GLU A 524 -6.61 -26.97 -5.42
C GLU A 524 -6.32 -26.83 -6.92
N LEU A 525 -5.10 -26.40 -7.28
CA LEU A 525 -4.68 -26.33 -8.68
C LEU A 525 -4.69 -27.71 -9.35
N ALA A 526 -4.21 -28.74 -8.66
CA ALA A 526 -4.19 -30.11 -9.18
C ALA A 526 -5.61 -30.72 -9.30
N SER A 527 -6.53 -30.36 -8.42
CA SER A 527 -7.89 -30.92 -8.42
C SER A 527 -8.83 -30.21 -9.40
N ARG A 528 -8.56 -28.94 -9.72
CA ARG A 528 -9.44 -28.11 -10.55
C ARG A 528 -8.86 -27.94 -11.96
N LYS A 529 -9.65 -28.32 -12.97
CA LYS A 529 -9.28 -28.19 -14.39
C LYS A 529 -9.46 -26.77 -14.97
N GLN A 530 -9.69 -25.78 -14.11
CA GLN A 530 -10.05 -24.42 -14.50
C GLN A 530 -9.25 -23.42 -13.66
N ARG A 531 -9.00 -22.25 -14.25
CA ARG A 531 -8.41 -21.11 -13.54
C ARG A 531 -9.18 -20.83 -12.26
N THR A 532 -8.46 -20.84 -11.14
CA THR A 532 -9.05 -20.72 -9.80
C THR A 532 -8.50 -19.48 -9.11
N LEU A 533 -9.37 -18.67 -8.53
CA LEU A 533 -8.96 -17.62 -7.60
C LEU A 533 -8.93 -18.21 -6.18
N LEU A 534 -7.78 -18.12 -5.52
CA LEU A 534 -7.65 -18.34 -4.09
C LEU A 534 -7.68 -16.99 -3.37
N TYR A 535 -8.71 -16.77 -2.57
CA TYR A 535 -8.86 -15.56 -1.77
C TYR A 535 -8.53 -15.86 -0.30
N VAL A 536 -7.39 -15.37 0.17
CA VAL A 536 -6.90 -15.56 1.54
C VAL A 536 -7.23 -14.33 2.37
N PHE A 537 -7.93 -14.49 3.49
CA PHE A 537 -8.31 -13.35 4.33
C PHE A 537 -8.32 -13.71 5.82
N GLY A 538 -8.04 -12.70 6.65
CA GLY A 538 -8.16 -12.79 8.10
C GLY A 538 -9.56 -12.49 8.62
N ASP A 539 -9.86 -12.92 9.84
CA ASP A 539 -11.10 -12.60 10.54
C ASP A 539 -10.93 -11.51 11.58
N HIS A 540 -9.94 -11.63 12.44
CA HIS A 540 -9.50 -10.61 13.39
C HIS A 540 -8.00 -10.73 13.58
N GLY A 541 -7.41 -9.74 14.23
CA GLY A 541 -6.03 -9.80 14.69
C GLY A 541 -5.94 -9.90 16.21
N PHE A 542 -4.77 -9.58 16.75
CA PHE A 542 -4.46 -9.68 18.17
C PHE A 542 -3.44 -8.62 18.57
N SER A 543 -3.53 -8.21 19.84
CA SER A 543 -2.51 -7.39 20.49
C SER A 543 -1.76 -8.24 21.52
N PHE A 544 -0.68 -7.69 22.09
CA PHE A 544 0.00 -8.31 23.23
C PHE A 544 -0.18 -7.46 24.47
N ASP A 545 -0.66 -8.08 25.54
CA ASP A 545 -0.64 -7.51 26.88
C ASP A 545 0.28 -8.37 27.76
N ARG A 546 1.36 -7.77 28.27
CA ARG A 546 2.38 -8.46 29.10
C ARG A 546 2.88 -9.79 28.50
N GLY A 547 3.04 -9.82 27.17
CA GLY A 547 3.50 -11.00 26.43
C GLY A 547 2.44 -12.05 26.13
N VAL A 548 1.19 -11.84 26.55
CA VAL A 548 0.05 -12.71 26.24
C VAL A 548 -0.75 -12.11 25.10
N ALA A 549 -1.11 -12.93 24.11
CA ALA A 549 -1.96 -12.49 23.01
C ALA A 549 -3.39 -12.22 23.51
N VAL A 550 -3.95 -11.07 23.14
CA VAL A 550 -5.30 -10.62 23.51
C VAL A 550 -6.12 -10.31 22.25
N GLN A 551 -7.36 -10.75 22.25
CA GLN A 551 -8.33 -10.61 21.15
C GLN A 551 -9.62 -9.95 21.64
N GLY A 552 -10.51 -9.61 20.72
CA GLY A 552 -11.83 -9.04 21.03
C GLY A 552 -11.87 -7.53 21.28
N GLY A 553 -10.73 -6.85 21.23
CA GLY A 553 -10.66 -5.40 21.41
C GLY A 553 -10.89 -4.61 20.12
N ALA A 554 -10.51 -3.33 20.14
CA ALA A 554 -10.73 -2.39 19.04
C ALA A 554 -9.43 -1.75 18.53
N LEU A 555 -8.27 -2.23 18.98
CA LEU A 555 -6.99 -1.73 18.49
C LEU A 555 -6.84 -2.00 16.98
N PRO A 556 -6.09 -1.18 16.23
CA PRO A 556 -5.83 -1.42 14.82
C PRO A 556 -5.34 -2.85 14.55
N GLU A 557 -4.45 -3.36 15.40
CA GLU A 557 -3.90 -4.72 15.33
C GLU A 557 -4.94 -5.83 15.54
N GLN A 558 -6.10 -5.51 16.10
CA GLN A 558 -7.16 -6.47 16.40
C GLN A 558 -8.28 -6.45 15.36
N VAL A 559 -8.51 -5.30 14.71
CA VAL A 559 -9.67 -5.11 13.82
C VAL A 559 -9.32 -4.94 12.35
N LEU A 560 -8.06 -4.62 12.02
CA LEU A 560 -7.64 -4.50 10.63
C LEU A 560 -6.93 -5.79 10.21
N VAL A 561 -7.49 -6.43 9.19
CA VAL A 561 -7.02 -7.72 8.69
C VAL A 561 -6.79 -7.66 7.17
N PRO A 562 -5.87 -8.48 6.64
CA PRO A 562 -5.55 -8.46 5.23
C PRO A 562 -6.49 -9.39 4.45
N ALA A 563 -6.68 -9.07 3.18
CA ALA A 563 -7.29 -9.94 2.19
C ALA A 563 -6.51 -9.89 0.89
N GLN A 564 -6.26 -11.05 0.29
CA GLN A 564 -5.36 -11.22 -0.85
C GLN A 564 -6.00 -12.17 -1.86
N ALA A 565 -6.06 -11.73 -3.12
CA ALA A 565 -6.60 -12.48 -4.24
C ALA A 565 -5.46 -13.04 -5.09
N TRP A 566 -5.33 -14.35 -5.13
CA TRP A 566 -4.30 -15.08 -5.87
C TRP A 566 -4.92 -15.84 -7.04
N ALA A 567 -4.58 -15.48 -8.28
CA ALA A 567 -4.92 -16.26 -9.44
C ALA A 567 -3.98 -17.48 -9.52
N LEU A 568 -4.56 -18.68 -9.43
CA LEU A 568 -3.85 -19.94 -9.59
C LEU A 568 -3.94 -20.39 -11.05
N ASP A 569 -2.78 -20.41 -11.70
CA ASP A 569 -2.64 -20.78 -13.10
C ASP A 569 -1.79 -22.05 -13.20
N SER A 570 -2.26 -23.02 -13.99
CA SER A 570 -1.40 -24.15 -14.36
C SER A 570 -0.38 -23.61 -15.36
N VAL A 571 0.88 -23.52 -14.96
CA VAL A 571 1.96 -23.37 -15.95
C VAL A 571 1.86 -24.55 -16.90
N HIS A 572 1.58 -24.26 -18.17
CA HIS A 572 1.59 -25.26 -19.23
C HIS A 572 3.02 -25.62 -19.61
#